data_AF-A0AAX4L1Y4-F1
#
_entry.id   AF-A0AAX4L1Y4-F1
#
_cell.length_a   1.000
_cell.length_b   1.000
_cell.length_c   1.000
_cell.angle_alpha   90.00
_cell.angle_beta   90.00
_cell.angle_gamma   90.00
#
_symmetry.space_group_name_H-M   'P 1'
#
loop_
_entity.id
_entity.type
_entity.pdbx_description
1 polymer ?
#
loop_
_entity_poly.entity_id
_entity_poly.type
_entity_poly.pdbx_seq_one_letter_code
_entity_poly.pdbx_strand_id
1 'polypeptide(L)' 'MGSLIKVLVGLLMLVSAIGLDYFGASLQSLQILIISMIIAIAGALVGIRGLIEFLGEKFGH' A
#
# COMPACT_ATOMS: atom_id res chain seq x y z
N MET A 1 15.96 6.57 2.92
CA MET A 1 14.88 6.67 1.91
C MET A 1 14.00 7.84 2.32
N GLY A 2 13.83 8.85 1.46
CA GLY A 2 13.01 10.02 1.79
C GLY A 2 11.58 9.62 2.16
N SER A 3 11.02 10.26 3.18
CA SER A 3 9.66 10.01 3.69
C SER A 3 8.60 9.98 2.57
N LEU A 4 8.73 10.89 1.59
CA LEU A 4 7.88 10.99 0.40
C LEU A 4 7.93 9.72 -0.48
N ILE A 5 9.10 9.07 -0.59
CA ILE A 5 9.25 7.82 -1.34
C ILE A 5 8.48 6.70 -0.65
N LYS A 6 8.50 6.63 0.68
CA LYS A 6 7.75 5.60 1.42
C LYS A 6 6.24 5.75 1.23
N VAL A 7 5.75 7.01 1.18
CA VAL A 7 4.34 7.30 0.86
C VAL A 7 4.00 6.80 -0.55
N LEU A 8 4.83 7.14 -1.55
CA LEU A 8 4.61 6.71 -2.94
C LEU A 8 4.63 5.19 -3.09
N VAL A 9 5.54 4.50 -2.41
CA VAL A 9 5.61 3.03 -2.41
C VAL A 9 4.35 2.43 -1.79
N GLY A 10 3.91 2.93 -0.64
CA GLY A 10 2.67 2.48 -0.01
C GLY A 10 1.45 2.67 -0.92
N LEU A 11 1.37 3.83 -1.59
CA LEU A 11 0.29 4.12 -2.54
C LEU A 11 0.33 3.16 -3.75
N LEU A 12 1.51 2.89 -4.30
CA LEU A 12 1.68 1.99 -5.44
C LEU A 12 1.31 0.54 -5.08
N MET A 13 1.66 0.10 -3.87
CA MET A 13 1.26 -1.21 -3.36
C MET A 13 -0.27 -1.33 -3.22
N LEU A 14 -0.94 -0.28 -2.73
CA LEU A 14 -2.40 -0.25 -2.64
C LEU A 14 -3.07 -0.31 -4.03
N VAL A 15 -2.58 0.46 -5.00
CA VAL A 15 -3.09 0.42 -6.38
C VAL A 15 -2.90 -0.97 -7.00
N SER A 16 -1.75 -1.60 -6.74
CA SER A 16 -1.45 -2.95 -7.22
C SER A 16 -2.38 -4.00 -6.58
N ALA A 17 -2.67 -3.86 -5.28
CA ALA A 17 -3.63 -4.73 -4.59
C ALA A 17 -5.04 -4.60 -5.18
N ILE A 18 -5.51 -3.38 -5.43
CA ILE A 18 -6.83 -3.17 -6.08
C ILE A 18 -6.88 -3.86 -7.44
N GLY A 19 -5.82 -3.76 -8.25
CA GLY A 19 -5.73 -4.47 -9.52
C GLY A 19 -5.79 -6.00 -9.35
N LEU A 20 -5.10 -6.51 -8.33
CA LEU A 20 -5.12 -7.93 -7.97
C LEU A 20 -6.49 -8.40 -7.48
N ASP A 21 -7.25 -7.57 -6.76
CA ASP A 21 -8.62 -7.90 -6.32
C ASP A 21 -9.56 -8.07 -7.52
N TYR A 22 -9.51 -7.13 -8.48
CA TYR A 22 -10.30 -7.25 -9.71
C TYR A 22 -9.94 -8.51 -10.50
N PHE A 23 -8.64 -8.82 -10.59
CA PHE A 23 -8.16 -10.01 -11.27
C PHE A 23 -8.51 -11.32 -10.52
N GLY A 24 -8.40 -11.32 -9.19
CA GLY A 24 -8.75 -12.46 -8.35
C GLY A 24 -10.25 -12.74 -8.37
N ALA A 25 -11.07 -11.69 -8.36
CA ALA A 25 -12.52 -11.79 -8.46
C ALA A 25 -12.97 -12.33 -9.82
N SER A 26 -12.36 -11.89 -10.92
CA SER A 26 -12.70 -12.39 -12.27
C SER A 26 -12.34 -13.86 -12.46
N LEU A 27 -11.28 -14.34 -11.80
CA LEU A 27 -10.87 -15.74 -11.79
C LEU A 27 -11.56 -16.60 -10.72
N GLN A 28 -12.40 -16.00 -9.86
CA GLN A 28 -12.97 -16.64 -8.65
C GLN A 28 -11.89 -17.32 -7.78
N SER A 29 -10.67 -16.80 -7.80
CA SER A 29 -9.53 -17.41 -7.12
C SER A 29 -9.33 -16.79 -5.75
N LEU A 30 -9.70 -17.56 -4.73
CA LEU A 30 -9.53 -17.22 -3.32
C LEU A 30 -8.05 -16.98 -2.96
N GLN A 31 -7.13 -17.71 -3.61
CA GLN A 31 -5.69 -17.55 -3.37
C GLN A 31 -5.19 -16.17 -3.81
N ILE A 32 -5.64 -15.68 -4.97
CA ILE A 32 -5.24 -14.37 -5.49
C ILE A 32 -5.79 -13.25 -4.59
N LEU A 33 -7.03 -13.39 -4.13
CA LEU A 33 -7.66 -12.45 -3.18
C LEU A 33 -6.91 -12.40 -1.84
N ILE A 34 -6.43 -13.54 -1.34
CA ILE A 34 -5.62 -13.58 -0.11
C ILE A 34 -4.29 -12.86 -0.31
N ILE A 35 -3.60 -13.09 -1.44
CA ILE A 35 -2.34 -12.40 -1.76
C ILE A 35 -2.58 -10.89 -1.87
N SER A 36 -3.65 -10.50 -2.56
CA SER A 36 -4.07 -9.10 -2.67
C SER A 36 -4.27 -8.44 -1.31
N MET A 37 -4.98 -9.11 -0.39
CA MET A 37 -5.21 -8.62 0.97
C MET A 37 -3.90 -8.42 1.73
N ILE A 38 -2.94 -9.35 1.62
CA ILE A 38 -1.62 -9.21 2.27
C ILE A 38 -0.88 -7.98 1.71
N ILE A 39 -0.88 -7.79 0.38
CA ILE A 39 -0.26 -6.63 -0.27
C ILE A 39 -0.94 -5.33 0.17
N ALA A 40 -2.27 -5.32 0.27
CA ALA A 40 -3.04 -4.17 0.71
C ALA A 40 -2.66 -3.77 2.16
N ILE A 41 -2.59 -4.73 3.07
CA ILE A 41 -2.19 -4.50 4.47
C ILE A 41 -0.76 -3.97 4.53
N ALA A 42 0.17 -4.61 3.80
CA ALA A 42 1.56 -4.15 3.76
C ALA A 42 1.68 -2.73 3.19
N GLY A 43 0.98 -2.44 2.09
CA GLY A 43 0.94 -1.13 1.46
C GLY A 43 0.36 -0.04 2.38
N ALA A 44 -0.71 -0.36 3.10
CA ALA A 44 -1.30 0.55 4.09
C ALA A 44 -0.32 0.86 5.24
N LEU A 45 0.34 -0.15 5.80
CA LEU A 45 1.32 0.04 6.88
C LEU A 45 2.52 0.87 6.44
N VAL A 46 3.07 0.59 5.24
CA VAL A 46 4.18 1.35 4.66
C VAL A 46 3.76 2.79 4.36
N GLY A 47 2.56 2.98 3.80
CA GLY A 47 2.00 4.29 3.48
C GLY A 47 1.78 5.15 4.72
N ILE A 48 1.17 4.60 5.77
CA ILE A 48 0.95 5.29 7.06
C ILE A 48 2.28 5.69 7.68
N ARG A 49 3.24 4.77 7.75
CA ARG A 49 4.57 5.07 8.31
C ARG A 49 5.28 6.16 7.51
N GLY A 50 5.24 6.09 6.17
CA GLY A 50 5.77 7.13 5.31
C GLY A 50 5.10 8.48 5.52
N LEU A 51 3.78 8.49 5.73
CA LEU A 51 3.01 9.70 5.96
C LEU A 51 3.37 10.34 7.30
N ILE A 52 3.47 9.55 8.37
CA ILE A 52 3.88 10.03 9.70
C ILE A 52 5.29 10.64 9.64
N GLU A 53 6.23 9.96 8.99
CA GLU A 53 7.59 10.48 8.81
C GLU A 53 7.58 11.78 7.98
N PHE A 54 6.79 11.84 6.89
CA PHE A 54 6.69 13.03 6.05
C PHE A 54 6.09 14.22 6.79
N LEU A 55 5.01 13.98 7.56
CA LEU A 55 4.39 15.02 8.37
C LEU A 55 5.33 15.48 9.49
N GLY A 56 6.06 14.56 10.13
CA GLY A 56 7.08 14.91 11.12
C GLY A 56 8.20 15.77 10.54
N GLU A 57 8.69 15.44 9.34
CA GLU A 57 9.71 16.23 8.64
C GLU A 57 9.21 17.61 8.19
N LYS A 58 7.92 17.74 7.85
CA LYS A 58 7.33 18.99 7.32
C LYS A 58 6.74 19.92 8.36
N PHE A 59 6.19 19.38 9.44
CA PHE A 59 5.44 20.13 10.45
C PHE A 59 6.08 20.08 11.84
N GLY A 60 7.12 19.27 12.06
CA GLY A 60 7.85 19.19 13.34
C GLY A 60 8.83 20.35 13.59
N HIS A 61 8.54 21.54 13.05
CA HIS A 61 9.28 22.77 13.31
C HIS A 61 8.61 23.59 14.42
#